data_AF-A0A285PD24-F1
#
_entry.id   AF-A0A285PD24-F1
#
_cell.length_a   1.000
_cell.length_b   1.000
_cell.length_c   1.000
_cell.angle_alpha   90.00
_cell.angle_beta   90.00
_cell.angle_gamma   90.00
#
_symmetry.space_group_name_H-M   'P 1'
#
loop_
_entity.id
_entity.type
_entity.pdbx_description
1 polymer ?
#
loop_
_entity_poly.entity_id
_entity_poly.type
_entity_poly.pdbx_seq_one_letter_code
_entity_poly.pdbx_strand_id
1 'polypeptide(L)' 'MEATSPNTTFERERMEEFFAVINMIGYAKGIAKDLGVPDAASDLEAASLKLAEELQSEIYGEYSTDDITKFANAISGTC' A
#
# COMPACT_ATOMS: atom_id res chain seq x y z
N MET A 1 -16.04 -30.05 -0.27
CA MET A 1 -16.44 -28.77 0.34
C MET A 1 -15.28 -28.35 1.20
N GLU A 2 -14.38 -27.55 0.64
CA GLU A 2 -13.22 -27.02 1.36
C GLU A 2 -13.74 -25.97 2.33
N ALA A 3 -13.59 -26.22 3.63
CA ALA A 3 -13.87 -25.23 4.64
C ALA A 3 -12.72 -24.22 4.62
N THR A 4 -12.91 -23.12 3.89
CA THR A 4 -11.99 -21.98 3.92
C THR A 4 -11.92 -21.49 5.37
N SER A 5 -10.75 -21.60 5.99
CA SER A 5 -10.54 -21.19 7.38
C SER A 5 -10.94 -19.71 7.54
N PRO A 6 -11.78 -19.35 8.52
CA PRO A 6 -12.25 -17.97 8.72
C PRO A 6 -11.10 -16.97 8.93
N ASN A 7 -9.92 -17.46 9.33
CA ASN A 7 -8.71 -16.65 9.49
C ASN A 7 -8.19 -16.10 8.15
N THR A 8 -8.32 -16.86 7.06
CA THR A 8 -7.80 -16.47 5.73
C THR A 8 -8.62 -15.37 5.04
N THR A 9 -9.90 -15.25 5.39
CA THR A 9 -10.77 -14.21 4.80
C THR A 9 -10.51 -12.86 5.47
N PHE A 10 -10.36 -12.85 6.80
CA PHE A 10 -10.02 -11.64 7.56
C PHE A 10 -8.62 -11.11 7.21
N GLU A 11 -7.62 -11.99 7.09
CA GLU A 11 -6.26 -11.59 6.66
C GLU A 11 -6.26 -10.99 5.25
N ARG A 12 -7.07 -11.54 4.33
CA ARG A 12 -7.22 -11.02 2.97
C ARG A 12 -7.93 -9.66 2.94
N GLU A 13 -9.05 -9.50 3.64
CA GLU A 13 -9.78 -8.23 3.70
C GLU A 13 -8.89 -7.12 4.26
N ARG A 14 -8.15 -7.42 5.33
CA ARG A 14 -7.21 -6.48 5.95
C ARG A 14 -6.07 -6.09 5.01
N MET A 15 -5.56 -7.06 4.24
CA MET A 15 -4.57 -6.80 3.19
C MET A 15 -5.13 -5.92 2.06
N GLU A 16 -6.36 -6.18 1.59
CA GLU A 16 -7.03 -5.37 0.57
C GLU A 16 -7.23 -3.92 1.05
N GLU A 17 -7.61 -3.73 2.32
CA GLU A 17 -7.71 -2.40 2.95
C GLU A 17 -6.36 -1.67 2.95
N PHE A 18 -5.26 -2.35 3.30
CA PHE A 18 -3.94 -1.75 3.27
C PHE A 18 -3.51 -1.35 1.85
N PHE A 19 -3.77 -2.18 0.85
CA PHE A 19 -3.51 -1.83 -0.55
C PHE A 19 -4.35 -0.63 -1.01
N ALA A 20 -5.60 -0.52 -0.57
CA ALA A 20 -6.43 0.63 -0.86
C ALA A 20 -5.83 1.92 -0.27
N VAL A 21 -5.35 1.88 0.98
CA VAL A 21 -4.70 3.03 1.62
C VAL A 21 -3.41 3.44 0.90
N ILE A 22 -2.53 2.48 0.58
CA ILE A 22 -1.29 2.76 -0.15
C ILE A 22 -1.60 3.42 -1.50
N ASN A 23 -2.59 2.91 -2.24
CA ASN A 23 -3.03 3.51 -3.49
C ASN A 23 -3.59 4.94 -3.30
N MET A 24 -4.39 5.19 -2.26
CA MET A 24 -4.89 6.55 -1.99
C MET A 24 -3.74 7.53 -1.67
N ILE A 25 -2.70 7.08 -0.97
CA ILE A 25 -1.50 7.88 -0.69
C ILE A 25 -0.72 8.14 -1.99
N GLY A 26 -0.57 7.13 -2.86
CA GLY A 26 0.04 7.28 -4.18
C GLY A 26 -0.67 8.31 -5.05
N TYR A 27 -2.01 8.29 -5.06
CA TYR A 27 -2.83 9.30 -5.74
C TYR A 27 -2.64 10.70 -5.15
N ALA A 28 -2.68 10.83 -3.82
CA ALA A 28 -2.44 12.11 -3.14
C ALA A 28 -1.04 12.66 -3.43
N LYS A 29 -0.03 11.78 -3.51
CA LYS A 29 1.35 12.14 -3.88
C LYS A 29 1.41 12.72 -5.30
N GLY A 30 0.65 12.14 -6.24
CA GLY A 30 0.47 12.68 -7.59
C GLY A 30 -0.10 14.09 -7.58
N ILE A 31 -1.20 14.31 -6.86
CA ILE A 31 -1.81 15.65 -6.70
C ILE A 31 -0.83 16.64 -6.10
N ALA A 32 -0.09 16.26 -5.05
CA ALA A 32 0.87 17.14 -4.39
C ALA A 32 1.99 17.58 -5.36
N LYS A 33 2.46 16.68 -6.23
CA LYS A 33 3.41 16.99 -7.30
C LYS A 33 2.80 17.95 -8.33
N ASP A 34 1.57 17.70 -8.78
CA ASP A 34 0.87 18.55 -9.75
C ASP A 34 0.60 19.96 -9.24
N LEU A 35 0.34 20.11 -7.94
CA LEU A 35 0.17 21.40 -7.26
C LEU A 35 1.50 22.12 -6.97
N GLY A 36 2.64 21.49 -7.25
CA GLY A 36 3.96 22.07 -6.99
C GLY A 36 4.31 22.19 -5.51
N VAL A 37 3.80 21.28 -4.67
CA VAL A 37 4.07 21.25 -3.22
C VAL A 37 4.97 20.04 -2.89
N PRO A 38 6.30 20.15 -3.09
CA PRO A 38 7.22 19.01 -2.99
C PRO A 38 7.32 18.43 -1.59
N ASP A 39 7.21 19.25 -0.54
CA ASP A 39 7.27 18.79 0.85
C ASP A 39 6.09 17.86 1.17
N ALA A 40 4.88 18.21 0.71
CA ALA A 40 3.70 17.36 0.87
C ALA A 40 3.84 16.03 0.11
N ALA A 41 4.45 16.05 -1.09
CA ALA A 41 4.72 14.82 -1.84
C ALA A 41 5.74 13.92 -1.12
N SER A 42 6.75 14.51 -0.47
CA SER A 42 7.75 13.80 0.33
C SER A 42 7.14 13.18 1.59
N ASP A 43 6.27 13.92 2.30
CA ASP A 43 5.58 13.40 3.49
C ASP A 43 4.67 12.22 3.15
N LEU A 44 3.96 12.29 2.03
CA LEU A 44 3.12 11.20 1.52
C LEU A 44 3.95 9.98 1.10
N GLU A 45 5.12 10.19 0.49
CA GLU A 45 6.05 9.11 0.18
C GLU A 45 6.55 8.40 1.45
N ALA A 46 6.98 9.16 2.46
CA ALA A 46 7.40 8.60 3.74
C ALA A 46 6.27 7.82 4.44
N ALA A 47 5.03 8.33 4.39
CA ALA A 47 3.87 7.63 4.93
C ALA A 47 3.60 6.30 4.20
N SER A 48 3.70 6.29 2.86
CA SER A 48 3.51 5.07 2.06
C SER A 48 4.55 3.99 2.38
N LEU A 49 5.82 4.37 2.52
CA LEU A 49 6.91 3.46 2.85
C LEU A 49 6.72 2.85 4.23
N LYS A 50 6.37 3.67 5.23
CA LYS A 50 6.18 3.19 6.60
C LYS A 50 5.00 2.22 6.71
N LEU A 51 3.89 2.49 6.02
CA LEU A 51 2.76 1.55 5.98
C LEU A 51 3.13 0.24 5.27
N ALA A 52 3.96 0.30 4.23
CA ALA A 52 4.44 -0.87 3.53
C ALA A 52 5.36 -1.74 4.41
N GLU A 53 6.21 -1.12 5.24
CA GLU A 53 7.01 -1.82 6.26
C GLU A 53 6.14 -2.53 7.31
N GLU A 54 5.13 -1.84 7.85
CA GLU A 54 4.19 -2.45 8.81
C GLU A 54 3.41 -3.60 8.15
N LEU A 55 3.00 -3.43 6.90
CA LEU A 55 2.33 -4.48 6.12
C LEU A 55 3.21 -5.72 5.94
N GLN A 56 4.49 -5.52 5.64
CA GLN A 56 5.44 -6.63 5.55
C GLN A 56 5.53 -7.41 6.86
N SER A 57 5.43 -6.74 8.00
CA SER A 57 5.45 -7.40 9.32
C SER A 57 4.19 -8.24 9.57
N GLU A 58 3.05 -7.84 9.01
CA GLU A 58 1.77 -8.54 9.18
C GLU A 58 1.56 -9.70 8.19
N ILE A 59 2.03 -9.58 6.94
CA ILE A 59 1.79 -10.57 5.87
C ILE A 59 2.99 -11.51 5.62
N TYR A 60 3.72 -11.89 6.66
CA TYR A 60 4.90 -12.76 6.53
C TYR A 60 4.53 -14.10 5.82
N GLY A 61 4.79 -14.20 4.51
CA GLY A 61 4.62 -15.43 3.71
C GLY A 61 3.99 -15.29 2.32
N GLU A 62 3.15 -14.29 2.05
CA GLU A 62 2.45 -14.19 0.74
C GLU A 62 3.11 -13.26 -0.28
N TYR A 63 3.81 -12.20 0.15
CA TYR A 63 4.41 -11.22 -0.76
C TYR A 63 5.88 -10.97 -0.43
N SER A 64 6.69 -10.82 -1.47
CA SER A 64 8.09 -10.44 -1.30
C SER A 64 8.21 -8.95 -0.95
N THR A 65 9.32 -8.57 -0.31
CA THR A 65 9.68 -7.17 -0.03
C THR A 65 9.63 -6.31 -1.30
N ASP A 66 10.00 -6.88 -2.44
CA ASP A 66 10.00 -6.22 -3.74
C ASP A 66 8.59 -5.91 -4.23
N ASP A 67 7.64 -6.82 -4.01
CA ASP A 67 6.25 -6.60 -4.40
C ASP A 67 5.63 -5.46 -3.58
N ILE A 68 5.82 -5.51 -2.26
CA ILE A 68 5.37 -4.47 -1.33
C ILE A 68 5.98 -3.10 -1.68
N THR A 69 7.27 -3.06 -2.00
CA THR A 69 7.98 -1.82 -2.37
C THR A 69 7.48 -1.28 -3.71
N LYS A 70 7.19 -2.15 -4.70
CA LYS A 70 6.59 -1.73 -5.97
C LYS A 70 5.21 -1.12 -5.78
N PHE A 71 4.40 -1.68 -4.88
CA PHE A 71 3.09 -1.12 -4.56
C PHE A 71 3.19 0.23 -3.84
N ALA A 72 4.07 0.36 -2.86
CA ALA A 72 4.30 1.62 -2.14
C ALA A 72 4.75 2.77 -3.07
N ASN A 73 5.53 2.43 -4.10
CA ASN A 73 6.07 3.39 -5.05
C ASN A 73 5.20 3.58 -6.30
N ALA A 74 4.13 2.80 -6.47
CA ALA A 74 3.23 2.92 -7.60
C ALA A 74 2.56 4.30 -7.59
N ILE A 75 2.87 5.13 -8.59
CA ILE A 75 2.15 6.37 -8.82
C ILE A 75 0.83 5.97 -9.46
N SER A 76 -0.23 6.01 -8.68
CA SER A 76 -1.60 5.76 -9.14
C SER A 76 -1.94 6.80 -10.22
N GLY A 77 -2.22 6.35 -11.45
CA GLY A 77 -2.51 7.27 -12.57
C GLY A 77 -2.38 6.68 -13.99
N THR A 78 -1.89 5.45 -14.13
CA THR A 78 -1.94 4.70 -15.40
C THR A 78 -2.87 3.50 -15.21
N CYS A 79 -4.15 3.69 -15.55
CA CYS A 79 -5.03 2.58 -15.90
C CYS A 79 -4.66 2.07 -17.30
#